data_AF-A0A2N3I919-F1
#
_entry.id   AF-A0A2N3I919-F1
#
_cell.length_a   1.000
_cell.length_b   1.000
_cell.length_c   1.000
_cell.angle_alpha   90.00
_cell.angle_beta   90.00
_cell.angle_gamma   90.00
#
_symmetry.space_group_name_H-M   'P 1'
#
loop_
_entity.id
_entity.type
_entity.pdbx_description
1 polymer ?
#
loop_
_entity_poly.entity_id
_entity_poly.type
_entity_poly.pdbx_seq_one_letter_code
_entity_poly.pdbx_strand_id
1 'polypeptide(L)'
;MKKVFSILFVAVLLVAGTALDVQAQKKKKKGDSDASSSTAPTSSSNESLLLGKWKFDVEHFKGLMKKEADKVRSTNPEKASEIESGMEMLGAMLGSMTIEYKKGGEMETSVMGSIEKGSWRLEDGGKTLVQKGKENNESKSRIIEITASKLVLESGEGDEKMQIQFIK
;
A
#
# COMPACT_ATOMS: atom_id res chain seq x y z
N MET A 1 -4.18 -16.33 -15.13
CA MET A 1 -3.79 -16.59 -13.72
C MET A 1 -2.62 -15.70 -13.22
N LYS A 2 -2.32 -14.54 -13.85
CA LYS A 2 -1.21 -13.65 -13.42
C LYS A 2 -1.62 -12.54 -12.43
N LYS A 3 -2.90 -12.38 -12.12
CA LYS A 3 -3.46 -11.18 -11.46
C LYS A 3 -3.38 -11.22 -9.93
N VAL A 4 -3.66 -12.36 -9.31
CA VAL A 4 -3.70 -12.53 -7.85
C VAL A 4 -2.30 -12.46 -7.21
N PHE A 5 -1.26 -12.83 -7.95
CA PHE A 5 0.12 -12.73 -7.47
C PHE A 5 0.57 -11.28 -7.26
N SER A 6 -0.03 -10.30 -7.94
CA SER A 6 0.46 -8.90 -7.89
C SER A 6 0.15 -8.21 -6.55
N ILE A 7 -0.92 -8.58 -5.86
CA ILE A 7 -1.32 -7.97 -4.58
C ILE A 7 -0.53 -8.55 -3.42
N LEU A 8 -0.28 -9.87 -3.45
CA LEU A 8 0.74 -10.46 -2.58
C LEU A 8 2.11 -9.85 -2.87
N PHE A 9 2.47 -9.62 -4.15
CA PHE A 9 3.77 -9.05 -4.48
C PHE A 9 3.93 -7.61 -3.98
N VAL A 10 2.89 -6.76 -3.96
CA VAL A 10 3.01 -5.38 -3.43
C VAL A 10 3.08 -5.35 -1.90
N ALA A 11 2.30 -6.17 -1.20
CA ALA A 11 2.38 -6.28 0.26
C ALA A 11 3.68 -6.98 0.72
N VAL A 12 4.19 -7.94 -0.05
CA VAL A 12 5.45 -8.65 0.22
C VAL A 12 6.68 -7.87 -0.26
N LEU A 13 6.63 -7.12 -1.37
CA LEU A 13 7.74 -6.26 -1.80
C LEU A 13 8.02 -5.12 -0.82
N LEU A 14 7.02 -4.71 -0.04
CA LEU A 14 7.21 -3.74 1.03
C LEU A 14 7.94 -4.33 2.26
N VAL A 15 8.12 -5.65 2.33
CA VAL A 15 8.77 -6.34 3.46
C VAL A 15 10.00 -7.15 3.02
N ALA A 16 10.11 -7.56 1.75
CA ALA A 16 11.18 -8.41 1.23
C ALA A 16 12.42 -7.64 0.72
N GLY A 17 12.53 -6.34 1.00
CA GLY A 17 13.71 -5.51 0.67
C GLY A 17 14.88 -5.65 1.66
N THR A 18 15.00 -6.79 2.37
CA THR A 18 16.13 -7.04 3.27
C THR A 18 16.71 -8.43 3.08
N ALA A 19 17.44 -8.66 1.98
CA ALA A 19 18.68 -9.44 1.95
C ALA A 19 19.13 -9.65 0.49
N LEU A 20 20.41 -9.34 0.23
CA LEU A 20 21.13 -9.37 -1.05
C LEU A 20 20.71 -8.22 -1.99
N ASP A 21 21.54 -7.22 -2.28
CA ASP A 21 22.89 -7.37 -2.81
C ASP A 21 23.69 -6.07 -2.58
N VAL A 22 24.91 -6.23 -2.09
CA VAL A 22 25.93 -5.18 -2.08
C VAL A 22 26.70 -5.33 -3.39
N GLN A 23 26.59 -4.37 -4.31
CA GLN A 23 27.76 -3.65 -4.84
C GLN A 23 27.43 -2.50 -5.82
N ALA A 24 28.07 -1.37 -5.53
CA ALA A 24 28.68 -0.41 -6.46
C ALA A 24 27.78 0.47 -7.36
N GLN A 25 27.33 1.61 -6.82
CA GLN A 25 27.07 2.81 -7.61
C GLN A 25 28.36 3.63 -7.81
N LYS A 26 28.62 4.03 -9.07
CA LYS A 26 29.62 5.03 -9.43
C LYS A 26 29.00 6.03 -10.42
N LYS A 27 29.29 7.32 -10.16
CA LYS A 27 29.22 8.53 -11.01
C LYS A 27 27.95 9.42 -10.99
N LYS A 28 28.11 10.55 -10.28
CA LYS A 28 28.07 11.96 -10.75
C LYS A 28 27.05 12.32 -11.85
N LYS A 29 26.19 13.30 -11.57
CA LYS A 29 26.29 14.66 -12.17
C LYS A 29 25.46 15.71 -11.41
N LYS A 30 26.12 16.83 -11.13
CA LYS A 30 25.64 18.11 -10.61
C LYS A 30 24.98 18.89 -11.75
N GLY A 31 23.84 19.52 -11.49
CA GLY A 31 23.17 20.45 -12.41
C GLY A 31 22.13 21.27 -11.67
N ASP A 32 22.52 22.49 -11.29
CA ASP A 32 21.64 23.61 -10.94
C ASP A 32 20.61 23.87 -12.04
N SER A 33 19.37 24.13 -11.66
CA SER A 33 18.49 25.06 -12.38
C SER A 33 17.37 25.53 -11.46
N ASP A 34 17.39 26.84 -11.27
CA ASP A 34 16.42 27.69 -10.60
C ASP A 34 14.98 27.58 -11.14
N ALA A 35 14.09 28.04 -10.26
CA ALA A 35 12.79 28.64 -10.57
C ALA A 35 11.71 27.75 -11.20
N SER A 36 10.75 27.34 -10.37
CA SER A 36 9.35 27.66 -10.64
C SER A 36 8.52 27.56 -9.37
N SER A 37 8.24 28.72 -8.78
CA SER A 37 7.13 28.91 -7.86
C SER A 37 5.81 28.64 -8.60
N SER A 38 5.19 27.49 -8.33
CA SER A 38 3.80 27.22 -8.72
C SER A 38 2.94 27.11 -7.47
N THR A 39 2.33 28.23 -7.12
CA THR A 39 1.24 28.33 -6.15
C THR A 39 -0.01 27.64 -6.71
N ALA A 40 -0.47 26.58 -6.04
CA ALA A 40 -1.87 26.17 -6.04
C ALA A 40 -2.20 25.38 -4.76
N PRO A 41 -2.61 26.01 -3.65
CA PRO A 41 -3.14 25.29 -2.50
C PRO A 41 -4.63 25.01 -2.76
N THR A 42 -4.90 23.94 -3.50
CA THR A 42 -6.14 23.20 -3.31
C THR A 42 -5.76 21.89 -2.62
N SER A 43 -5.33 21.99 -1.36
CA SER A 43 -5.27 20.86 -0.43
C SER A 43 -6.71 20.42 -0.18
N SER A 44 -7.26 19.71 -1.15
CA SER A 44 -8.61 19.17 -1.16
C SER A 44 -8.79 18.26 0.05
N SER A 45 -9.97 18.32 0.67
CA SER A 45 -10.43 17.62 1.89
C SER A 45 -9.81 16.25 2.23
N ASN A 46 -9.38 15.51 1.23
CA ASN A 46 -8.77 14.18 1.36
C ASN A 46 -7.41 14.21 2.08
N GLU A 47 -6.63 15.29 1.96
CA GLU A 47 -5.34 15.37 2.66
C GLU A 47 -5.55 15.27 4.18
N SER A 48 -6.45 16.10 4.72
CA SER A 48 -6.79 16.08 6.15
C SER A 48 -7.43 14.77 6.59
N LEU A 49 -8.19 14.11 5.69
CA LEU A 49 -8.81 12.82 5.99
C LEU A 49 -7.81 11.67 5.97
N LEU A 50 -6.66 11.81 5.30
CA LEU A 50 -5.63 10.77 5.23
C LEU A 50 -4.69 10.79 6.43
N LEU A 51 -4.52 11.94 7.07
CA LEU A 51 -3.61 12.09 8.21
C LEU A 51 -3.98 11.17 9.38
N GLY A 52 -2.96 10.64 10.04
CA GLY A 52 -3.08 9.74 11.18
C GLY A 52 -2.79 8.29 10.82
N LYS A 53 -3.19 7.38 11.71
CA LYS A 53 -2.78 5.98 11.67
C LYS A 53 -3.90 5.08 11.15
N TRP A 54 -3.52 4.15 10.28
CA TRP A 54 -4.41 3.24 9.58
C TRP A 54 -3.95 1.81 9.77
N LYS A 55 -4.91 0.89 9.75
CA LYS A 55 -4.70 -0.54 9.87
C LYS A 55 -5.52 -1.28 8.82
N PHE A 56 -5.00 -2.39 8.31
CA PHE A 56 -5.75 -3.20 7.35
C PHE A 56 -7.00 -3.82 7.99
N ASP A 57 -8.10 -3.79 7.24
CA ASP A 57 -9.32 -4.50 7.59
C ASP A 57 -9.14 -5.99 7.26
N VAL A 58 -8.62 -6.73 8.23
CA VAL A 58 -8.31 -8.17 8.08
C VAL A 58 -9.56 -8.98 7.77
N GLU A 59 -10.72 -8.60 8.30
CA GLU A 59 -11.97 -9.31 8.07
C GLU A 59 -12.48 -9.07 6.65
N HIS A 60 -12.37 -7.83 6.15
CA HIS A 60 -12.62 -7.55 4.74
C HIS A 60 -11.68 -8.35 3.83
N PHE A 61 -10.38 -8.38 4.14
CA PHE A 61 -9.38 -9.13 3.38
C PHE A 61 -9.68 -10.64 3.37
N LYS A 62 -9.96 -11.26 4.52
CA LYS A 62 -10.35 -12.68 4.60
C LYS A 62 -11.61 -12.96 3.78
N GLY A 63 -12.58 -12.05 3.80
CA GLY A 63 -13.79 -12.13 2.98
C GLY A 63 -13.47 -12.16 1.48
N LEU A 64 -12.55 -11.32 1.01
CA LEU A 64 -12.09 -11.31 -0.37
C LEU A 64 -11.36 -12.61 -0.74
N MET A 65 -10.44 -13.06 0.10
CA MET A 65 -9.68 -14.30 -0.12
C MET A 65 -10.57 -15.53 -0.16
N LYS A 66 -11.55 -15.63 0.74
CA LYS A 66 -12.53 -16.72 0.74
C LYS A 66 -13.37 -16.73 -0.54
N LYS A 67 -13.82 -15.56 -0.99
CA LYS A 67 -14.58 -15.44 -2.24
C LYS A 67 -13.77 -15.91 -3.45
N GLU A 68 -12.47 -15.60 -3.49
CA GLU A 68 -11.60 -16.08 -4.56
C GLU A 68 -11.31 -17.58 -4.44
N ALA A 69 -11.10 -18.11 -3.22
CA ALA A 69 -10.97 -19.54 -2.99
C ALA A 69 -12.20 -20.31 -3.48
N ASP A 70 -13.42 -19.84 -3.16
CA ASP A 70 -14.67 -20.46 -3.61
C ASP A 70 -14.83 -20.43 -5.13
N LYS A 71 -14.42 -19.34 -5.78
CA LYS A 71 -14.43 -19.21 -7.24
C LYS A 71 -13.47 -20.19 -7.90
N VAL A 72 -12.28 -20.34 -7.34
CA VAL A 72 -11.24 -21.21 -7.89
C VAL A 72 -11.50 -22.68 -7.55
N ARG A 73 -12.15 -22.99 -6.42
CA ARG A 73 -12.46 -24.37 -5.95
C ARG A 73 -13.13 -25.24 -6.99
N SER A 74 -14.03 -24.67 -7.78
CA SER A 74 -14.74 -25.40 -8.86
C SER A 74 -13.84 -25.77 -10.04
N THR A 75 -12.73 -25.06 -10.22
CA THR A 75 -11.80 -25.22 -11.37
C THR A 75 -10.45 -25.82 -10.97
N ASN A 76 -10.00 -25.58 -9.73
CA ASN A 76 -8.75 -26.04 -9.18
C ASN A 76 -8.85 -26.09 -7.64
N PRO A 77 -9.26 -27.25 -7.08
CA PRO A 77 -9.45 -27.40 -5.64
C PRO A 77 -8.13 -27.33 -4.85
N GLU A 78 -7.01 -27.75 -5.45
CA GLU A 78 -5.68 -27.66 -4.84
C GLU A 78 -5.30 -26.20 -4.56
N LYS A 79 -5.48 -25.31 -5.55
CA LYS A 79 -5.25 -23.86 -5.38
C LYS A 79 -6.19 -23.22 -4.37
N ALA A 80 -7.45 -23.65 -4.30
CA ALA A 80 -8.37 -23.16 -3.28
C ALA A 80 -7.86 -23.50 -1.87
N SER A 81 -7.34 -24.72 -1.67
CA SER A 81 -6.73 -25.15 -0.42
C SER A 81 -5.47 -24.35 -0.08
N GLU A 82 -4.64 -24.02 -1.08
CA GLU A 82 -3.46 -23.15 -0.90
C GLU A 82 -3.85 -21.73 -0.45
N ILE A 83 -4.87 -21.15 -1.09
CA ILE A 83 -5.39 -19.81 -0.74
C ILE A 83 -5.90 -19.80 0.71
N GLU A 84 -6.68 -20.81 1.09
CA GLU A 84 -7.20 -20.94 2.45
C GLU A 84 -6.10 -21.11 3.49
N SER A 85 -5.08 -21.93 3.18
CA SER A 85 -3.93 -22.16 4.08
C SER A 85 -3.08 -20.90 4.23
N GLY A 86 -2.93 -20.10 3.18
CA GLY A 86 -2.20 -18.82 3.23
C GLY A 86 -2.96 -17.70 3.93
N MET A 87 -4.28 -17.79 4.06
CA MET A 87 -5.13 -16.72 4.56
C MET A 87 -4.85 -16.36 6.02
N GLU A 88 -4.61 -17.35 6.88
CA GLU A 88 -4.33 -17.10 8.31
C GLU A 88 -3.01 -16.35 8.50
N MET A 89 -1.95 -16.81 7.83
CA MET A 89 -0.62 -16.21 7.89
C MET A 89 -0.64 -14.77 7.34
N LEU A 90 -1.24 -14.56 6.17
CA LEU A 90 -1.36 -13.23 5.57
C LEU A 90 -2.25 -12.31 6.41
N GLY A 91 -3.34 -12.84 6.97
CA GLY A 91 -4.23 -12.10 7.86
C GLY A 91 -3.52 -11.65 9.13
N ALA A 92 -2.69 -12.49 9.73
CA ALA A 92 -1.87 -12.13 10.88
C ALA A 92 -0.83 -11.05 10.53
N MET A 93 -0.15 -11.18 9.38
CA MET A 93 0.81 -10.19 8.90
C MET A 93 0.15 -8.83 8.68
N LEU A 94 -0.92 -8.77 7.88
CA LEU A 94 -1.69 -7.54 7.61
C LEU A 94 -2.31 -6.97 8.90
N GLY A 95 -2.76 -7.84 9.80
CA GLY A 95 -3.29 -7.45 11.11
C GLY A 95 -2.26 -6.86 12.06
N SER A 96 -0.97 -7.08 11.82
CA SER A 96 0.12 -6.41 12.54
C SER A 96 0.55 -5.09 11.88
N MET A 97 0.18 -4.89 10.60
CA MET A 97 0.64 -3.76 9.81
C MET A 97 -0.16 -2.50 10.11
N THR A 98 0.56 -1.40 10.34
CA THR A 98 -0.03 -0.06 10.47
C THR A 98 0.70 0.93 9.58
N ILE A 99 -0.01 1.94 9.09
CA ILE A 99 0.54 3.01 8.27
C ILE A 99 0.10 4.33 8.88
N GLU A 100 1.05 5.19 9.21
CA GLU A 100 0.80 6.53 9.73
C GLU A 100 1.18 7.58 8.69
N TYR A 101 0.21 8.34 8.20
CA TYR A 101 0.44 9.48 7.31
C TYR A 101 0.55 10.75 8.15
N LYS A 102 1.71 11.42 8.05
CA LYS A 102 2.01 12.65 8.77
C LYS A 102 1.90 13.85 7.83
N LYS A 103 1.61 15.01 8.43
CA LYS A 103 1.60 16.29 7.70
C LYS A 103 2.98 16.54 7.08
N GLY A 104 3.01 17.08 5.87
CA GLY A 104 4.26 17.34 5.14
C GLY A 104 4.71 16.19 4.23
N GLY A 105 3.88 15.16 4.06
CA GLY A 105 4.15 14.08 3.11
C GLY A 105 5.09 13.00 3.65
N GLU A 106 5.28 12.91 4.96
CA GLU A 106 6.02 11.80 5.60
C GLU A 106 5.06 10.66 5.97
N MET A 107 5.50 9.42 5.85
CA MET A 107 4.77 8.26 6.35
C MET A 107 5.65 7.31 7.15
N GLU A 108 5.04 6.61 8.09
CA GLU A 108 5.67 5.51 8.84
C GLU A 108 4.83 4.25 8.70
N THR A 109 5.45 3.18 8.23
CA THR A 109 4.84 1.85 8.14
C THR A 109 5.43 1.00 9.26
N SER A 110 4.58 0.41 10.10
CA SER A 110 5.02 -0.58 11.09
C SER A 110 4.54 -1.97 10.73
N VAL A 111 5.46 -2.93 10.68
CA VAL A 111 5.19 -4.35 10.43
C VAL A 111 5.96 -5.16 11.45
N MET A 112 5.28 -5.99 12.23
CA MET A 112 5.89 -6.91 13.21
C MET A 112 6.95 -6.27 14.13
N GLY A 113 6.75 -5.00 14.52
CA GLY A 113 7.67 -4.24 15.39
C GLY A 113 8.80 -3.50 14.66
N SER A 114 9.01 -3.75 13.38
CA SER A 114 9.87 -2.92 12.53
C SER A 114 9.12 -1.68 12.08
N ILE A 115 9.80 -0.54 12.02
CA ILE A 115 9.25 0.72 11.50
C ILE A 115 10.08 1.15 10.29
N GLU A 116 9.39 1.39 9.19
CA GLU A 116 9.97 1.93 7.97
C GLU A 116 9.43 3.34 7.73
N LYS A 117 10.34 4.24 7.38
CA LYS A 117 9.99 5.61 6.99
C LYS A 117 9.90 5.71 5.48
N GLY A 118 8.92 6.47 5.02
CA GLY A 118 8.75 6.79 3.62
C GLY A 118 8.13 8.17 3.44
N SER A 119 7.76 8.47 2.21
CA SER A 119 6.97 9.66 1.88
C SER A 119 5.69 9.30 1.14
N TRP A 120 4.74 10.22 1.16
CA TRP A 120 3.51 10.12 0.40
C TRP A 120 3.15 11.47 -0.20
N ARG A 121 2.36 11.42 -1.28
CA ARG A 121 1.74 12.60 -1.89
C ARG A 121 0.42 12.21 -2.51
N LEU A 122 -0.43 13.21 -2.71
CA LEU A 122 -1.66 13.07 -3.47
C LEU A 122 -1.48 13.66 -4.87
N GLU A 123 -1.91 12.91 -5.88
CA GLU A 123 -1.98 13.32 -7.29
C GLU A 123 -3.45 13.39 -7.73
N ASP A 124 -3.69 13.91 -8.94
CA ASP A 124 -5.01 13.96 -9.59
C ASP A 124 -6.10 14.66 -8.74
N GLY A 125 -5.71 15.73 -8.02
CA GLY A 125 -6.60 16.50 -7.16
C GLY A 125 -7.01 15.77 -5.88
N GLY A 126 -6.23 14.79 -5.42
CA GLY A 126 -6.54 13.99 -4.22
C GLY A 126 -7.18 12.64 -4.52
N LYS A 127 -7.17 12.17 -5.77
CA LYS A 127 -7.75 10.90 -6.20
C LYS A 127 -6.74 9.76 -6.27
N THR A 128 -5.46 10.08 -6.32
CA THR A 128 -4.37 9.10 -6.41
C THR A 128 -3.43 9.28 -5.24
N LEU A 129 -3.28 8.24 -4.43
CA LEU A 129 -2.28 8.16 -3.37
C LEU A 129 -1.00 7.57 -3.95
N VAL A 130 0.09 8.31 -3.80
CA VAL A 130 1.43 7.84 -4.16
C VAL A 130 2.25 7.70 -2.90
N GLN A 131 2.83 6.52 -2.68
CA GLN A 131 3.68 6.21 -1.54
C GLN A 131 5.07 5.81 -2.01
N LYS A 132 6.10 6.22 -1.29
CA LYS A 132 7.49 5.95 -1.61
C LYS A 132 8.23 5.42 -0.39
N GLY A 133 8.68 4.17 -0.48
CA GLY A 133 9.44 3.49 0.57
C GLY A 133 10.93 3.81 0.57
N LYS A 134 11.68 3.13 1.46
CA LYS A 134 13.12 3.32 1.71
C LYS A 134 14.01 3.08 0.48
N GLU A 135 13.57 2.26 -0.47
CA GLU A 135 14.33 1.91 -1.68
C GLU A 135 13.94 2.72 -2.92
N ASN A 136 13.20 3.82 -2.74
CA ASN A 136 12.55 4.56 -3.83
C ASN A 136 11.51 3.76 -4.63
N ASN A 137 11.09 2.60 -4.14
CA ASN A 137 9.94 1.90 -4.68
C ASN A 137 8.70 2.77 -4.47
N GLU A 138 8.10 3.20 -5.58
CA GLU A 138 6.90 4.02 -5.61
C GLU A 138 5.70 3.12 -5.90
N SER A 139 4.68 3.17 -5.04
CA SER A 139 3.38 2.55 -5.28
C SER A 139 2.34 3.64 -5.52
N LYS A 140 1.49 3.43 -6.52
CA LYS A 140 0.35 4.30 -6.81
C LYS A 140 -0.94 3.52 -6.60
N SER A 141 -1.85 4.12 -5.85
CA SER A 141 -3.17 3.56 -5.59
C SER A 141 -4.24 4.61 -5.83
N ARG A 142 -5.33 4.23 -6.47
CA ARG A 142 -6.48 5.11 -6.64
C ARG A 142 -7.32 5.09 -5.36
N ILE A 143 -7.67 6.27 -4.86
CA ILE A 143 -8.58 6.44 -3.72
C ILE A 143 -10.01 6.29 -4.25
N ILE A 144 -10.66 5.21 -3.85
CA ILE A 144 -12.07 4.94 -4.18
C ILE A 144 -12.99 5.63 -3.18
N GLU A 145 -12.61 5.61 -1.90
CA GLU A 145 -13.37 6.21 -0.81
C GLU A 145 -12.41 6.62 0.30
N ILE A 146 -12.59 7.81 0.86
CA ILE A 146 -11.87 8.25 2.06
C ILE A 146 -12.83 9.00 2.98
N THR A 147 -12.85 8.59 4.24
CA THR A 147 -13.67 9.17 5.32
C THR A 147 -12.83 9.21 6.60
N ALA A 148 -13.39 9.75 7.69
CA ALA A 148 -12.69 9.81 8.97
C ALA A 148 -12.37 8.43 9.61
N SER A 149 -12.98 7.34 9.13
CA SER A 149 -12.78 6.00 9.69
C SER A 149 -12.37 4.93 8.68
N LYS A 150 -12.45 5.23 7.38
CA LYS A 150 -12.32 4.24 6.31
C LYS A 150 -11.61 4.85 5.11
N LEU A 151 -10.60 4.12 4.61
CA LEU A 151 -9.93 4.41 3.36
C LEU A 151 -9.99 3.15 2.48
N VAL A 152 -10.45 3.31 1.24
CA VAL A 152 -10.52 2.25 0.24
C VAL A 152 -9.60 2.62 -0.92
N LEU A 153 -8.61 1.76 -1.17
CA LEU A 153 -7.60 1.92 -2.19
C LEU A 153 -7.74 0.83 -3.24
N GLU A 154 -7.58 1.19 -4.51
CA GLU A 154 -7.48 0.28 -5.64
C GLU A 154 -6.03 0.32 -6.15
N SER A 155 -5.39 -0.85 -6.24
CA SER A 155 -3.97 -0.95 -6.60
C SER A 155 -3.80 -1.59 -7.99
N GLY A 156 -3.11 -0.89 -8.90
CA GLY A 156 -2.73 -1.41 -10.23
C GLY A 156 -3.89 -1.60 -11.21
N GLU A 157 -3.70 -2.50 -12.20
CA GLU A 157 -4.66 -2.82 -13.26
C GLU A 157 -5.78 -3.80 -12.84
N GLY A 158 -6.01 -3.95 -11.52
CA GLY A 158 -7.04 -4.83 -10.97
C GLY A 158 -8.17 -4.05 -10.31
N ASP A 159 -9.41 -4.55 -10.43
CA ASP A 159 -10.58 -4.01 -9.71
C ASP A 159 -10.59 -4.39 -8.21
N GLU A 160 -9.45 -4.84 -7.69
CA GLU A 160 -9.32 -5.31 -6.32
C GLU A 160 -9.10 -4.13 -5.37
N LYS A 161 -9.99 -4.03 -4.40
CA LYS A 161 -10.05 -2.92 -3.45
C LYS A 161 -9.55 -3.39 -2.09
N MET A 162 -8.58 -2.67 -1.55
CA MET A 162 -8.13 -2.85 -0.17
C MET A 162 -8.84 -1.83 0.71
N GLN A 163 -9.37 -2.31 1.83
CA GLN A 163 -9.96 -1.48 2.85
C GLN A 163 -9.01 -1.38 4.05
N ILE A 164 -8.74 -0.16 4.49
CA ILE A 164 -8.01 0.13 5.72
C ILE A 164 -8.85 1.02 6.63
N GLN A 165 -8.74 0.80 7.93
CA GLN A 165 -9.49 1.46 8.98
C GLN A 165 -8.61 2.41 9.77
N PHE A 166 -9.17 3.56 10.14
CA PHE A 166 -8.49 4.51 11.01
C PHE A 166 -8.36 3.93 12.42
N ILE A 167 -7.17 4.06 13.01
CA ILE A 167 -6.92 3.69 14.41
C ILE A 167 -6.40 4.91 15.17
N LYS A 168 -6.99 5.16 16.34
CA LYS A 168 -6.60 6.25 17.23
C LYS A 168 -5.27 5.97 17.93
#